data_AF-A0A078IHN6-F1
#
_entry.id   AF-A0A078IHN6-F1
#
_cell.length_a   1.000
_cell.length_b   1.000
_cell.length_c   1.000
_cell.angle_alpha   90.00
_cell.angle_beta   90.00
_cell.angle_gamma   90.00
#
_symmetry.space_group_name_H-M   'P 1'
#
loop_
_entity.id
_entity.type
_entity.pdbx_description
1 polymer ?
#
loop_
_entity_poly.entity_id
_entity_poly.type
_entity_poly.pdbx_seq_one_letter_code
_entity_poly.pdbx_strand_id
1 'polypeptide(L)' 'MKLSLRLISAVLLMFMIFVASGMGPVTVEARTCESKSHKFRGLCVSRHNCANVCHNEGFHGGKCRGFRRRCYCTRHC' A
#
# COMPACT_ATOMS: atom_id res chain seq x y z
N MET A 1 49.06 -21.49 5.33
CA MET A 1 47.78 -22.05 5.81
C MET A 1 46.90 -21.04 6.55
N LYS A 2 47.39 -20.27 7.53
CA LYS A 2 46.60 -19.24 8.26
C LYS A 2 45.94 -18.17 7.37
N LEU A 3 46.64 -17.68 6.34
CA LEU A 3 46.12 -16.65 5.42
C LEU A 3 45.01 -17.21 4.50
N SER A 4 45.15 -18.46 4.06
CA SER A 4 44.16 -19.20 3.27
C SER A 4 42.88 -19.47 4.07
N LEU A 5 42.99 -19.82 5.36
CA LEU A 5 41.83 -20.04 6.24
C LEU A 5 41.03 -18.74 6.49
N ARG A 6 41.72 -17.59 6.58
CA ARG A 6 41.08 -16.26 6.71
C ARG A 6 40.32 -15.88 5.45
N LEU A 7 40.86 -16.16 4.27
CA LEU A 7 40.18 -15.93 2.99
C LEU A 7 38.93 -16.80 2.86
N ILE A 8 39.03 -18.09 3.22
CA ILE A 8 37.87 -19.00 3.21
C ILE A 8 36.78 -18.50 4.16
N SER A 9 37.17 -18.08 5.38
CA SER A 9 36.23 -17.51 6.35
C SER A 9 35.55 -16.23 5.84
N ALA A 10 36.29 -15.33 5.19
CA ALA A 10 35.72 -14.10 4.62
C ALA A 10 34.74 -14.39 3.47
N VAL A 11 35.07 -15.35 2.60
CA VAL A 11 34.20 -15.76 1.49
C VAL A 11 32.90 -16.40 2.00
N LEU A 12 32.99 -17.26 3.02
CA LEU A 12 31.82 -17.86 3.65
C LEU A 12 30.93 -16.81 4.31
N LEU A 13 31.52 -15.83 5.01
CA LEU A 13 30.77 -14.73 5.62
C LEU A 13 30.06 -13.87 4.56
N MET A 14 30.74 -13.54 3.46
CA MET A 14 30.13 -12.81 2.34
C MET A 14 28.97 -13.58 1.72
N PHE A 15 29.12 -14.89 1.53
CA PHE A 15 28.07 -15.74 0.99
C PHE A 15 26.85 -15.78 1.92
N MET A 16 27.06 -15.90 3.24
CA MET A 16 25.98 -15.90 4.23
C MET A 16 25.21 -14.57 4.25
N ILE A 17 25.92 -13.44 4.16
CA ILE A 17 25.30 -12.10 4.10
C ILE A 17 24.46 -11.95 2.82
N PHE A 18 24.96 -12.47 1.69
CA PHE A 18 24.25 -12.43 0.41
C PHE A 18 22.96 -13.26 0.43
N VAL A 19 22.97 -14.43 1.06
CA VAL A 19 21.76 -15.26 1.20
C VAL A 19 20.72 -14.59 2.11
N ALA A 20 21.16 -13.87 3.15
CA ALA A 20 20.26 -13.21 4.11
C ALA A 20 19.51 -11.99 3.53
N SER A 21 19.96 -11.41 2.41
CA SER A 21 19.40 -10.17 1.85
C SER A 21 18.13 -10.36 1.01
N GLY A 22 17.71 -11.61 0.75
CA GLY A 22 16.55 -11.92 -0.10
C GLY A 22 15.17 -11.79 0.56
N MET A 23 15.09 -11.56 1.87
CA MET A 23 13.82 -11.51 2.61
C MET A 23 13.50 -10.07 3.01
N GLY A 24 13.02 -9.28 2.03
CA GLY A 24 12.42 -7.98 2.31
C GLY A 24 11.11 -8.14 3.09
N PRO A 25 10.65 -7.10 3.81
CA PRO A 25 9.35 -7.13 4.48
C PRO A 25 8.25 -7.42 3.46
N VAL A 26 7.46 -8.46 3.72
CA VAL A 26 6.25 -8.74 2.96
C VAL A 26 5.23 -7.68 3.35
N THR A 27 5.11 -6.63 2.54
CA THR A 27 4.07 -5.62 2.72
C THR A 27 2.75 -6.23 2.26
N VAL A 28 1.90 -6.61 3.21
CA VAL A 28 0.50 -6.94 2.91
C VAL A 28 -0.25 -5.61 2.83
N GLU A 29 -0.45 -5.08 1.62
CA GLU A 29 -1.38 -3.97 1.44
C GLU A 29 -2.78 -4.45 1.85
N ALA A 30 -3.38 -3.78 2.84
CA ALA A 30 -4.76 -4.05 3.22
C ALA A 30 -5.66 -3.89 2.00
N ARG A 31 -6.61 -4.81 1.80
CA ARG A 31 -7.52 -4.72 0.66
C ARG A 31 -8.35 -3.44 0.85
N THR A 32 -8.65 -2.77 -0.27
CA THR A 32 -9.46 -1.55 -0.24
C THR A 32 -10.83 -1.87 -0.80
N CYS A 33 -11.86 -1.75 0.03
CA CYS A 33 -13.24 -1.91 -0.38
C CYS A 33 -13.84 -0.56 -0.79
N GLU A 34 -14.67 -0.57 -1.82
CA GLU A 34 -15.34 0.63 -2.37
C GLU A 34 -16.86 0.50 -2.23
N SER A 35 -17.51 1.60 -1.83
CA SER A 35 -18.98 1.73 -1.85
C SER A 35 -19.36 3.06 -2.50
N LYS A 36 -20.54 3.15 -3.12
CA LYS A 36 -21.03 4.45 -3.62
C LYS A 36 -21.47 5.30 -2.43
N SER A 37 -21.05 6.56 -2.38
CA SER A 37 -21.51 7.51 -1.36
C SER A 37 -23.03 7.71 -1.44
N HIS A 38 -23.68 7.75 -0.27
CA HIS A 38 -25.12 8.03 -0.13
C HIS A 38 -25.39 9.52 0.07
N LYS A 39 -24.44 10.27 0.65
CA LYS A 39 -24.60 11.70 0.94
C LYS A 39 -24.08 12.61 -0.17
N PHE A 40 -23.18 12.13 -1.02
CA PHE A 40 -22.61 12.92 -2.11
C PHE A 40 -23.62 13.18 -3.23
N ARG A 41 -23.75 14.44 -3.62
CA ARG A 41 -24.70 14.89 -4.65
C ARG A 41 -23.97 15.55 -5.82
N GLY A 42 -24.47 15.32 -7.03
CA GLY A 42 -23.93 15.91 -8.26
C GLY A 42 -22.68 15.22 -8.81
N LEU A 43 -21.98 15.92 -9.71
CA LEU A 43 -20.76 15.44 -10.36
C LEU A 43 -19.56 15.60 -9.42
N CYS A 44 -18.79 14.51 -9.28
CA CYS A 44 -17.58 14.48 -8.48
C CYS A 44 -16.42 15.12 -9.25
N VAL A 45 -16.22 16.41 -9.00
CA VAL A 45 -15.12 17.22 -9.55
C VAL A 45 -13.93 17.30 -8.60
N SER A 46 -14.17 17.22 -7.29
CA SER A 46 -13.15 17.27 -6.25
C SER A 46 -13.09 15.96 -5.47
N ARG A 47 -11.94 15.28 -5.55
CA ARG A 47 -11.67 14.08 -4.74
C ARG A 47 -11.65 14.40 -3.25
N HIS A 48 -11.12 15.56 -2.86
CA HIS A 48 -11.07 15.98 -1.46
C HIS A 48 -12.48 16.18 -0.88
N ASN A 49 -13.38 16.83 -1.64
CA ASN A 49 -14.77 16.96 -1.21
C ASN A 49 -15.46 15.59 -1.07
N CYS A 50 -15.26 14.69 -2.03
CA CYS A 50 -15.74 13.31 -1.94
C CYS A 50 -15.21 12.57 -0.70
N ALA A 51 -13.91 12.68 -0.41
CA ALA A 51 -13.31 12.08 0.79
C ALA A 51 -13.92 12.65 2.09
N ASN A 52 -14.13 13.97 2.19
CA ASN A 52 -14.76 14.58 3.37
C ASN A 52 -16.21 14.09 3.57
N VAL A 53 -16.99 13.97 2.50
CA VAL A 53 -18.34 13.40 2.57
C VAL A 53 -18.29 11.94 3.02
N CYS A 54 -17.35 11.16 2.49
CA CYS A 54 -17.14 9.77 2.86
C CYS A 54 -16.69 9.60 4.31
N HIS A 55 -15.89 10.52 4.87
CA HIS A 55 -15.57 10.53 6.29
C HIS A 55 -16.82 10.70 7.16
N ASN A 56 -17.75 11.56 6.74
CA ASN A 56 -19.06 11.71 7.40
C ASN A 56 -20.01 10.51 7.20
N GLU A 57 -19.63 9.55 6.36
CA GLU A 57 -20.31 8.25 6.17
C GLU A 57 -19.56 7.10 6.87
N GLY A 58 -18.47 7.37 7.59
CA GLY A 58 -17.69 6.36 8.32
C GLY A 58 -16.60 5.65 7.49
N PHE A 59 -16.24 6.21 6.33
CA PHE A 59 -15.15 5.68 5.49
C PHE A 59 -13.84 6.43 5.74
N HIS A 60 -12.71 5.80 5.40
CA HIS A 60 -11.37 6.38 5.57
C HIS A 60 -10.94 7.24 4.37
N GLY A 61 -11.68 7.20 3.27
CA GLY A 61 -11.39 8.04 2.10
C GLY A 61 -12.49 7.99 1.05
N GLY A 62 -12.23 8.63 -0.08
CA GLY A 62 -13.15 8.63 -1.23
C GLY A 62 -12.49 9.09 -2.52
N LYS A 63 -13.00 8.59 -3.65
CA LYS A 63 -12.51 8.95 -4.99
C LYS A 63 -13.64 9.12 -6.00
N CYS A 64 -13.43 10.06 -6.93
CA CYS A 64 -14.30 10.24 -8.08
C CYS A 64 -13.99 9.19 -9.15
N ARG A 65 -15.00 8.44 -9.60
CA ARG A 65 -14.84 7.35 -10.58
C ARG A 65 -15.88 7.41 -11.71
N GLY A 66 -15.46 6.97 -12.89
CA GLY A 66 -16.29 6.71 -14.06
C GLY A 66 -16.71 7.96 -14.84
N PHE A 67 -17.37 7.72 -15.97
CA PHE A 67 -17.83 8.78 -16.89
C PHE A 67 -18.84 9.73 -16.21
N ARG A 68 -19.76 9.19 -15.40
CA ARG A 68 -20.72 9.98 -14.62
C ARG A 68 -20.10 10.67 -13.39
N ARG A 69 -18.77 10.63 -13.23
CA ARG A 69 -18.01 11.24 -12.12
C ARG A 69 -18.72 11.00 -10.77
N ARG A 70 -18.93 9.76 -10.36
CA ARG A 70 -19.59 9.46 -9.08
C ARG A 70 -18.56 9.37 -7.96
N CYS A 71 -18.94 9.78 -6.75
CA CYS A 71 -18.12 9.60 -5.55
C CYS A 71 -18.27 8.17 -5.02
N TYR A 72 -17.13 7.49 -4.84
CA TYR A 72 -17.04 6.18 -4.20
C TYR A 72 -16.18 6.30 -2.95
N CYS A 73 -16.73 5.90 -1.81
CA CYS A 73 -16.05 5.87 -0.53
C CYS A 73 -15.19 4.62 -0.39
N THR A 74 -14.06 4.75 0.30
CA THR A 74 -13.05 3.69 0.43
C THR A 74 -12.75 3.41 1.89
N ARG A 75 -12.61 2.14 2.24
CA ARG A 75 -12.15 1.69 3.57
C ARG A 75 -11.27 0.46 3.44
N HIS A 76 -10.45 0.21 4.46
CA HIS A 76 -9.73 -1.04 4.58
C HIS A 76 -10.69 -2.21 4.83
N CYS A 77 -10.40 -3.31 4.17
CA CYS A 77 -10.95 -4.65 4.30
C CYS A 77 -9.82 -5.63 3.91
#